data_AF-A0A814K4C6-F1
#
_entry.id   AF-A0A814K4C6-F1
#
_cell.length_a   1.000
_cell.length_b   1.000
_cell.length_c   1.000
_cell.angle_alpha   90.00
_cell.angle_beta   90.00
_cell.angle_gamma   90.00
#
_symmetry.space_group_name_H-M   'P 1'
#
loop_
_entity.id
_entity.type
_entity.pdbx_description
1 polymer ?
#
loop_
_entity_poly.entity_id
_entity_poly.type
_entity_poly.pdbx_seq_one_letter_code
_entity_poly.pdbx_strand_id
1 'polypeptide(L)'
;MRVDTPAAKIIRVAADKLGLRSDQPDDLKLCEVKSTGERILYKETDLSISYGLSLNGRLFLAPSDHLDALVPLPEQSSFSRGTWQKLEMFGSKELAYAITMHDYQLFMAINQYELLYQVFGRYKFGKITANLDRFMRRFNEIQYWVVTEICLTPTSGKRVQLLRKFIKIASYCKEFRNLNAFFAIMMGLSNIAVSRLSLTWERLPNKIKRMFSEFETLMDPSRNHRIYRSTLTKLTPPIILFMPLLIKDLTFIHEGSKTYLNEGLVNFEKMRMLSHTMRTMKICRSQPLQLEIPQGAKNLFEIQEYVREMNIIDNQRILNQLSNKLEPRQA
;
A
#
# COMPACT_ATOMS: atom_id res chain seq x y z
N MET A 1 17.17 15.72 -8.00
CA MET A 1 18.09 14.68 -7.49
C MET A 1 17.63 13.34 -8.06
N ARG A 2 18.52 12.43 -8.48
CA ARG A 2 18.10 11.15 -9.09
C ARG A 2 17.51 10.21 -8.04
N VAL A 3 16.63 9.31 -8.43
CA VAL A 3 15.92 8.38 -7.52
C VAL A 3 16.86 7.38 -6.83
N ASP A 4 17.96 7.06 -7.48
CA ASP A 4 19.04 6.18 -7.02
C ASP A 4 20.10 6.91 -6.20
N THR A 5 19.83 8.13 -5.74
CA THR A 5 20.80 8.88 -4.94
C THR A 5 20.95 8.24 -3.55
N PRO A 6 22.18 7.86 -3.14
CA PRO A 6 22.43 7.32 -1.80
C PRO A 6 22.21 8.37 -0.70
N ALA A 7 21.85 7.91 0.50
CA ALA A 7 21.64 8.77 1.65
C ALA A 7 22.83 9.71 1.94
N ALA A 8 24.08 9.24 1.80
CA ALA A 8 25.27 10.09 1.97
C ALA A 8 25.27 11.33 1.07
N LYS A 9 24.84 11.16 -0.19
CA LYS A 9 24.75 12.27 -1.15
C LYS A 9 23.55 13.19 -0.86
N ILE A 10 22.45 12.65 -0.32
CA ILE A 10 21.33 13.45 0.16
C ILE A 10 21.79 14.34 1.33
N ILE A 11 22.45 13.75 2.34
CA ILE A 11 23.01 14.44 3.50
C ILE A 11 23.92 15.58 3.06
N ARG A 12 24.93 15.28 2.23
CA ARG A 12 25.89 16.29 1.76
C ARG A 12 25.22 17.44 1.02
N VAL A 13 24.31 17.17 0.08
CA VAL A 13 23.63 18.22 -0.68
C VAL A 13 22.71 19.06 0.20
N ALA A 14 22.02 18.44 1.16
CA ALA A 14 21.17 19.16 2.10
C ALA A 14 22.00 20.03 3.06
N ALA A 15 23.10 19.50 3.60
CA ALA A 15 24.03 20.25 4.45
C ALA A 15 24.62 21.46 3.71
N ASP A 16 25.09 21.26 2.47
CA ASP A 16 25.61 22.33 1.61
C ASP A 16 24.56 23.44 1.39
N LYS A 17 23.30 23.07 1.13
CA LYS A 17 22.21 24.04 0.90
C LYS A 17 21.78 24.79 2.16
N LEU A 18 21.85 24.14 3.31
CA LEU A 18 21.47 24.73 4.59
C LEU A 18 22.62 25.51 5.23
N GLY A 19 23.81 25.54 4.60
CA GLY A 19 24.99 26.18 5.17
C GLY A 19 25.51 25.47 6.42
N LEU A 20 25.14 24.21 6.64
CA LEU A 20 25.50 23.41 7.82
C LEU A 20 26.92 22.82 7.72
N ARG A 21 27.83 23.51 7.04
CA ARG A 21 29.24 23.11 6.97
C ARG A 21 29.88 23.34 8.33
N SER A 22 29.86 22.33 9.19
CA SER A 22 30.67 22.30 10.41
C SER A 22 32.03 21.66 10.10
N ASP A 23 32.97 21.85 11.02
CA ASP A 23 34.30 21.24 11.01
C ASP A 23 34.25 19.70 11.19
N GLN A 24 33.05 19.11 11.34
CA GLN A 24 32.78 17.66 11.46
C GLN A 24 31.58 17.23 10.59
N PRO A 25 31.78 16.95 9.28
CA PRO A 25 30.71 16.55 8.35
C PRO A 25 30.03 15.22 8.68
N ASP A 26 30.58 14.40 9.58
CA ASP A 26 30.12 13.04 9.89
C ASP A 26 28.96 12.97 10.90
N ASP A 27 28.60 14.10 11.52
CA ASP A 27 27.58 14.12 12.58
C ASP A 27 26.14 14.24 12.06
N LEU A 28 25.94 14.69 10.81
CA LEU A 28 24.59 14.82 10.25
C LEU A 28 24.03 13.45 9.82
N LYS A 29 22.83 13.16 10.30
CA LYS A 29 22.10 11.91 10.05
C LYS A 29 20.80 12.19 9.29
N LEU A 30 20.50 11.32 8.31
CA LEU A 30 19.23 11.33 7.58
C LEU A 30 18.26 10.36 8.23
N CYS A 31 17.11 10.86 8.65
CA CYS A 31 16.09 10.08 9.35
C CYS A 31 14.72 10.25 8.71
N GLU A 32 13.96 9.17 8.58
CA GLU A 32 12.51 9.26 8.38
C GLU A 32 11.82 9.30 9.75
N VAL A 33 10.96 10.30 9.96
CA VAL A 33 10.01 10.34 11.08
C VAL A 33 8.64 9.97 10.53
N LYS A 34 8.05 8.87 11.03
CA LYS A 34 6.70 8.43 10.66
C LYS A 34 5.63 9.25 11.39
N SER A 35 4.39 9.20 10.92
CA SER A 35 3.23 9.81 11.61
C SER A 35 2.99 9.25 13.03
N THR A 36 3.56 8.10 13.36
CA THR A 36 3.54 7.49 14.70
C THR A 36 4.56 8.07 15.67
N GLY A 37 5.52 8.88 15.18
CA GLY A 37 6.70 9.32 15.93
C GLY A 37 7.87 8.33 15.89
N GLU A 38 7.69 7.16 15.26
CA GLU A 38 8.80 6.22 15.04
C GLU A 38 9.83 6.83 14.08
N ARG A 39 11.11 6.61 14.38
CA ARG A 39 12.26 7.14 13.65
C ARG A 39 13.01 6.01 12.98
N ILE A 40 13.22 6.12 11.68
CA ILE A 40 14.07 5.20 10.91
C ILE A 40 15.31 5.97 10.48
N LEU A 41 16.47 5.55 10.99
CA LEU A 41 17.76 6.09 10.57
C LEU A 41 18.21 5.40 9.29
N TYR A 42 18.58 6.19 8.27
CA TYR A 42 19.15 5.65 7.05
C TYR A 42 20.67 5.51 7.16
N LYS A 43 21.19 4.38 6.67
CA LYS A 43 22.61 4.20 6.45
C LYS A 43 23.02 5.00 5.22
N GLU A 44 24.26 5.47 5.19
CA GLU A 44 24.82 6.23 4.07
C GLU A 44 24.71 5.54 2.70
N THR A 45 24.73 4.20 2.71
CA THR A 45 24.60 3.34 1.54
C THR A 45 23.16 3.09 1.09
N ASP A 46 22.16 3.52 1.85
CA ASP A 46 20.76 3.26 1.53
C ASP A 46 20.34 4.04 0.28
N LEU A 47 19.55 3.38 -0.58
CA LEU A 47 19.09 3.86 -1.88
C LEU A 47 17.56 3.93 -1.89
N SER A 48 16.98 4.63 -2.88
CA SER A 48 15.53 4.69 -3.09
C SER A 48 14.77 5.29 -1.90
N ILE A 49 15.40 6.23 -1.19
CA ILE A 49 14.87 6.84 0.04
C ILE A 49 13.50 7.48 -0.22
N SER A 50 13.37 8.30 -1.26
CA SER A 50 12.15 9.08 -1.52
C SER A 50 10.91 8.23 -1.82
N TYR A 51 11.07 7.05 -2.43
CA TYR A 51 9.95 6.15 -2.72
C TYR A 51 9.76 5.07 -1.64
N GLY A 52 10.73 4.91 -0.74
CA GLY A 52 10.70 3.97 0.38
C GLY A 52 10.05 4.51 1.66
N LEU A 53 9.65 5.80 1.69
CA LEU A 53 8.99 6.40 2.84
C LEU A 53 7.64 5.74 3.14
N SER A 54 7.30 5.68 4.42
CA SER A 54 5.93 5.45 4.87
C SER A 54 4.98 6.51 4.31
N LEU A 55 3.67 6.22 4.30
CA LEU A 55 2.70 7.00 3.53
C LEU A 55 2.71 8.49 3.89
N ASN A 56 2.67 8.81 5.18
CA ASN A 56 2.84 10.15 5.71
C ASN A 56 4.21 10.38 6.35
N GLY A 57 5.21 9.55 6.05
CA GLY A 57 6.59 9.73 6.52
C GLY A 57 7.21 11.03 6.00
N ARG A 58 8.14 11.59 6.76
CA ARG A 58 8.92 12.78 6.38
C ARG A 58 10.39 12.59 6.66
N LEU A 59 11.21 13.12 5.76
CA LEU A 59 12.66 13.12 5.91
C LEU A 59 13.12 14.31 6.73
N PHE A 60 14.02 14.03 7.66
CA PHE A 60 14.70 14.99 8.51
C PHE A 60 16.20 14.80 8.36
N LEU A 61 16.91 15.93 8.41
CA LEU A 61 18.36 15.98 8.56
C LEU A 61 18.63 16.58 9.93
N ALA A 62 19.32 15.86 10.80
CA ALA A 62 19.62 16.32 12.15
C ALA A 62 20.99 15.79 12.61
N PRO A 63 21.68 16.52 13.52
CA PRO A 63 22.81 16.00 14.28
C PRO A 63 22.46 14.73 15.05
N SER A 64 23.46 13.88 15.34
CA SER A 64 23.25 12.58 15.98
C SER A 64 22.61 12.69 17.37
N ASP A 65 23.01 13.71 18.13
CA ASP A 65 22.52 14.02 19.49
C ASP A 65 21.09 14.59 19.50
N HIS A 66 20.59 15.10 18.37
CA HIS A 66 19.25 15.68 18.24
C HIS A 66 18.20 14.70 17.69
N LEU A 67 18.59 13.49 17.29
CA LEU A 67 17.66 12.50 16.72
C LEU A 67 16.48 12.19 17.66
N ASP A 68 16.75 12.14 18.98
CA ASP A 68 15.74 11.85 20.00
C ASP A 68 14.73 12.98 20.25
N ALA A 69 15.00 14.19 19.74
CA ALA A 69 14.09 15.33 19.81
C ALA A 69 13.15 15.43 18.59
N LEU A 70 13.41 14.67 17.51
CA LEU A 70 12.58 14.73 16.30
C LEU A 70 11.15 14.23 16.56
N VAL A 71 10.17 15.02 16.13
CA VAL A 71 8.73 14.73 16.27
C VAL A 71 8.01 14.84 14.92
N PRO A 72 6.87 14.15 14.73
CA PRO A 72 6.08 14.29 13.51
C PRO A 72 5.61 15.73 13.30
N LEU A 73 5.65 16.19 12.05
CA LEU A 73 5.08 17.48 11.65
C LEU A 73 3.55 17.44 11.75
N PRO A 74 2.89 18.60 11.99
CA PRO A 74 1.43 18.69 12.00
C PRO A 74 0.80 18.10 10.72
N GLU A 75 1.42 18.35 9.56
CA GLU A 75 0.94 17.84 8.27
C GLU A 75 0.85 16.30 8.19
N GLN A 76 1.68 15.58 8.95
CA GLN A 76 1.66 14.11 8.99
C GLN A 76 0.45 13.55 9.76
N SER A 77 -0.31 14.41 10.45
CA SER A 77 -1.50 14.06 11.24
C SER A 77 -2.73 14.93 10.94
N SER A 78 -2.59 15.97 10.10
CA SER A 78 -3.55 17.10 10.02
C SER A 78 -4.85 16.86 9.26
N PHE A 79 -5.16 15.62 8.87
CA PHE A 79 -6.42 15.33 8.17
C PHE A 79 -7.60 15.28 9.17
N SER A 80 -8.13 16.46 9.48
CA SER A 80 -9.25 16.63 10.42
C SER A 80 -10.64 16.51 9.78
N ARG A 81 -10.74 16.62 8.45
CA ARG A 81 -12.01 16.50 7.71
C ARG A 81 -11.90 15.42 6.64
N GLY A 82 -12.74 14.40 6.74
CA GLY A 82 -12.89 13.38 5.71
C GLY A 82 -13.49 13.97 4.43
N THR A 83 -13.37 13.24 3.33
CA THR A 83 -13.91 13.63 2.02
C THR A 83 -15.16 12.86 1.63
N TRP A 84 -15.84 12.28 2.62
CA TRP A 84 -17.04 11.46 2.46
C TRP A 84 -18.15 12.11 1.61
N GLN A 85 -18.27 13.44 1.59
CA GLN A 85 -19.22 14.15 0.70
C GLN A 85 -18.93 13.87 -0.77
N LYS A 86 -17.66 13.94 -1.18
CA LYS A 86 -17.24 13.63 -2.55
C LYS A 86 -17.51 12.17 -2.87
N LEU A 87 -17.20 11.29 -1.93
CA LEU A 87 -17.46 9.86 -2.07
C LEU A 87 -18.95 9.54 -2.21
N GLU A 88 -19.85 10.29 -1.56
CA GLU A 88 -21.29 10.10 -1.73
C GLU A 88 -21.72 10.36 -3.18
N MET A 89 -21.14 11.37 -3.82
CA MET A 89 -21.46 11.79 -5.19
C MET A 89 -20.90 10.86 -6.29
N PHE A 90 -19.72 10.27 -6.08
CA PHE A 90 -19.07 9.45 -7.11
C PHE A 90 -19.70 8.06 -7.25
N GLY A 91 -19.80 7.50 -8.46
CA GLY A 91 -20.27 6.12 -8.63
C GLY A 91 -19.30 5.09 -8.06
N SER A 92 -19.79 4.00 -7.44
CA SER A 92 -18.91 2.91 -6.97
C SER A 92 -18.13 2.25 -8.11
N LYS A 93 -18.77 2.07 -9.28
CA LYS A 93 -18.12 1.48 -10.47
C LYS A 93 -17.09 2.44 -11.08
N GLU A 94 -17.36 3.74 -11.08
CA GLU A 94 -16.45 4.78 -11.56
C GLU A 94 -15.19 4.89 -10.69
N LEU A 95 -15.35 4.87 -9.36
CA LEU A 95 -14.23 4.81 -8.42
C LEU A 95 -13.39 3.55 -8.64
N ALA A 96 -14.02 2.38 -8.73
CA ALA A 96 -13.31 1.13 -8.99
C ALA A 96 -12.58 1.14 -10.35
N TYR A 97 -13.18 1.75 -11.38
CA TYR A 97 -12.57 1.93 -12.69
C TYR A 97 -11.34 2.82 -12.59
N ALA A 98 -11.45 4.01 -11.99
CA ALA A 98 -10.34 4.94 -11.83
C ALA A 98 -9.20 4.34 -10.99
N ILE A 99 -9.53 3.63 -9.89
CA ILE A 99 -8.55 2.88 -9.08
C ILE A 99 -7.85 1.85 -9.95
N THR A 100 -8.59 1.05 -10.71
CA THR A 100 -8.02 -0.01 -11.55
C THR A 100 -7.15 0.52 -12.66
N MET A 101 -7.54 1.63 -13.31
CA MET A 101 -6.72 2.28 -14.34
C MET A 101 -5.40 2.81 -13.76
N HIS A 102 -5.45 3.43 -12.58
CA HIS A 102 -4.24 3.93 -11.91
C HIS A 102 -3.34 2.79 -11.46
N ASP A 103 -3.90 1.78 -10.78
CA ASP A 103 -3.15 0.62 -10.30
C ASP A 103 -2.54 -0.17 -11.47
N TYR A 104 -3.23 -0.26 -12.61
CA TYR A 104 -2.71 -0.92 -13.81
C TYR A 104 -1.47 -0.20 -14.33
N GLN A 105 -1.47 1.14 -14.39
CA GLN A 105 -0.30 1.92 -14.80
C GLN A 105 0.90 1.66 -13.88
N LEU A 106 0.67 1.70 -12.56
CA LEU A 106 1.73 1.42 -11.58
C LEU A 106 2.24 -0.02 -11.69
N PHE A 107 1.33 -1.00 -11.83
CA PHE A 107 1.68 -2.41 -11.94
C PHE A 107 2.46 -2.73 -13.22
N MET A 108 2.12 -2.07 -14.34
CA MET A 108 2.84 -2.22 -15.61
C MET A 108 4.21 -1.54 -15.61
N ALA A 109 4.41 -0.50 -14.78
CA ALA A 109 5.70 0.17 -14.63
C ALA A 109 6.76 -0.68 -13.92
N ILE A 110 6.34 -1.66 -13.10
CA ILE A 110 7.26 -2.54 -12.37
C ILE A 110 8.05 -3.40 -13.36
N ASN A 111 9.38 -3.33 -13.30
CA ASN A 111 10.23 -4.31 -13.96
C ASN A 111 10.29 -5.59 -13.11
N GLN A 112 10.16 -6.77 -13.73
CA GLN A 112 10.22 -8.06 -13.04
C GLN A 112 11.48 -8.23 -12.16
N TYR A 113 12.62 -7.63 -12.56
CA TYR A 113 13.87 -7.70 -11.79
C TYR A 113 13.81 -6.91 -10.49
N GLU A 114 12.91 -5.92 -10.35
CA GLU A 114 12.71 -5.21 -9.08
C GLU A 114 12.29 -6.17 -7.95
N LEU A 115 11.56 -7.25 -8.28
CA LEU A 115 11.21 -8.30 -7.33
C LEU A 115 12.45 -9.01 -6.80
N LEU A 116 13.42 -9.32 -7.67
CA LEU A 116 14.66 -9.97 -7.27
C LEU A 116 15.52 -9.03 -6.41
N TYR A 117 15.65 -7.77 -6.80
CA TYR A 117 16.40 -6.78 -6.03
C TYR A 117 15.79 -6.59 -4.65
N GLN A 118 14.46 -6.56 -4.56
CA GLN A 118 13.76 -6.46 -3.28
C GLN A 118 14.03 -7.66 -2.39
N VAL A 119 13.95 -8.88 -2.92
CA VAL A 119 14.04 -10.13 -2.17
C VAL A 119 15.49 -10.46 -1.76
N PHE A 120 16.46 -10.23 -2.65
CA PHE A 120 17.86 -10.55 -2.37
C PHE A 120 18.61 -9.42 -1.65
N GLY A 121 18.06 -8.20 -1.67
CA GLY A 121 18.63 -7.00 -1.10
C GLY A 121 19.15 -6.04 -2.17
N ARG A 122 18.56 -4.84 -2.23
CA ARG A 122 18.83 -3.79 -3.24
C ARG A 122 20.30 -3.43 -3.35
N TYR A 123 20.96 -3.32 -2.19
CA TYR A 123 22.37 -2.94 -2.06
C TYR A 123 23.32 -3.92 -2.78
N LYS A 124 22.97 -5.22 -2.87
CA LYS A 124 23.80 -6.22 -3.54
C LYS A 124 23.89 -6.00 -5.05
N PHE A 125 22.92 -5.30 -5.63
CA PHE A 125 22.86 -5.05 -7.07
C PHE A 125 23.19 -3.60 -7.44
N GLY A 126 23.25 -2.69 -6.47
CA GLY A 126 23.32 -1.26 -6.75
C GLY A 126 22.12 -0.77 -7.59
N LYS A 127 20.95 -1.39 -7.41
CA LYS A 127 19.72 -1.08 -8.16
C LYS A 127 18.60 -0.67 -7.20
N ILE A 128 17.71 0.19 -7.69
CA ILE A 128 16.50 0.62 -6.99
C ILE A 128 15.28 -0.21 -7.41
N THR A 129 14.22 -0.13 -6.62
CA THR A 129 12.93 -0.81 -6.82
C THR A 129 11.77 0.17 -6.76
N ALA A 130 11.97 1.40 -7.27
CA ALA A 130 11.04 2.51 -7.05
C ALA A 130 9.62 2.26 -7.57
N ASN A 131 9.45 1.51 -8.67
CA ASN A 131 8.11 1.21 -9.19
C ASN A 131 7.41 0.17 -8.31
N LEU A 132 8.15 -0.84 -7.86
CA LEU A 132 7.64 -1.81 -6.90
C LEU A 132 7.27 -1.12 -5.58
N ASP A 133 8.13 -0.23 -5.07
CA ASP A 133 7.90 0.53 -3.84
C ASP A 133 6.63 1.37 -3.96
N ARG A 134 6.46 2.07 -5.08
CA ARG A 134 5.26 2.87 -5.34
C ARG A 134 3.99 2.03 -5.40
N PHE A 135 4.04 0.85 -6.03
CA PHE A 135 2.89 -0.06 -6.09
C PHE A 135 2.55 -0.67 -4.73
N MET A 136 3.56 -1.04 -3.93
CA MET A 136 3.36 -1.54 -2.57
C MET A 136 2.83 -0.44 -1.64
N ARG A 137 3.33 0.80 -1.79
CA ARG A 137 2.80 1.98 -1.10
C ARG A 137 1.33 2.20 -1.45
N ARG A 138 0.97 2.07 -2.73
CA ARG A 138 -0.42 2.20 -3.21
C ARG A 138 -1.38 1.22 -2.54
N PHE A 139 -0.96 -0.02 -2.29
CA PHE A 139 -1.77 -0.99 -1.54
C PHE A 139 -2.15 -0.46 -0.15
N ASN A 140 -1.16 0.03 0.60
CA ASN A 140 -1.39 0.57 1.94
C ASN A 140 -2.19 1.89 1.90
N GLU A 141 -1.98 2.72 0.87
CA GLU A 141 -2.75 3.96 0.66
C GLU A 141 -4.25 3.67 0.51
N ILE A 142 -4.63 2.72 -0.34
CA ILE A 142 -6.03 2.30 -0.51
C ILE A 142 -6.58 1.70 0.79
N GLN A 143 -5.79 0.87 1.49
CA GLN A 143 -6.20 0.29 2.76
C GLN A 143 -6.52 1.37 3.81
N TYR A 144 -5.59 2.31 4.03
CA TYR A 144 -5.78 3.38 5.02
C TYR A 144 -6.79 4.43 4.58
N TRP A 145 -6.99 4.64 3.28
CA TRP A 145 -8.07 5.47 2.75
C TRP A 145 -9.45 4.99 3.21
N VAL A 146 -9.71 3.68 3.12
CA VAL A 146 -10.97 3.09 3.61
C VAL A 146 -11.17 3.38 5.10
N VAL A 147 -10.14 3.13 5.91
CA VAL A 147 -10.20 3.31 7.36
C VAL A 147 -10.38 4.79 7.72
N THR A 148 -9.64 5.68 7.06
CA THR A 148 -9.67 7.13 7.27
C THR A 148 -11.06 7.68 7.01
N GLU A 149 -11.64 7.38 5.84
CA GLU A 149 -12.93 7.93 5.44
C GLU A 149 -14.07 7.43 6.33
N ILE A 150 -14.03 6.16 6.76
CA ILE A 150 -15.01 5.64 7.72
C ILE A 150 -14.86 6.31 9.09
N CYS A 151 -13.64 6.43 9.61
CA CYS A 151 -13.37 7.00 10.94
C CYS A 151 -13.60 8.52 11.00
N LEU A 152 -13.52 9.23 9.87
CA LEU A 152 -13.80 10.66 9.77
C LEU A 152 -15.25 10.98 9.42
N THR A 153 -16.11 9.96 9.20
CA THR A 153 -17.53 10.17 8.91
C THR A 153 -18.34 10.21 10.21
N PRO A 154 -18.84 11.38 10.66
CA PRO A 154 -19.37 11.53 12.01
C PRO A 154 -20.76 10.91 12.19
N THR A 155 -21.62 10.96 11.15
CA THR A 155 -23.01 10.52 11.27
C THR A 155 -23.15 9.03 10.95
N SER A 156 -23.81 8.29 11.85
CA SER A 156 -23.99 6.82 11.70
C SER A 156 -24.64 6.44 10.37
N GLY A 157 -25.68 7.17 9.94
CA GLY A 157 -26.34 6.91 8.65
C GLY A 157 -25.39 7.00 7.46
N LYS A 158 -24.52 8.02 7.42
CA LYS A 158 -23.54 8.19 6.34
C LYS A 158 -22.42 7.16 6.41
N ARG A 159 -21.98 6.78 7.63
CA ARG A 159 -21.03 5.67 7.81
C ARG A 159 -21.55 4.36 7.21
N VAL A 160 -22.81 4.00 7.47
CA VAL A 160 -23.43 2.78 6.91
C VAL A 160 -23.44 2.84 5.38
N GLN A 161 -23.76 4.01 4.80
CA GLN A 161 -23.75 4.19 3.35
C GLN A 161 -22.34 4.05 2.76
N LEU A 162 -21.34 4.63 3.43
CA LEU A 162 -19.94 4.59 3.01
C LEU A 162 -19.36 3.18 3.14
N LEU A 163 -19.68 2.47 4.22
CA LEU A 163 -19.30 1.06 4.42
C LEU A 163 -19.86 0.17 3.30
N ARG A 164 -21.16 0.32 2.99
CA ARG A 164 -21.79 -0.32 1.82
C ARG A 164 -21.10 0.05 0.52
N LYS A 165 -20.68 1.31 0.37
CA LYS A 165 -20.01 1.82 -0.83
C LYS A 165 -18.67 1.13 -1.05
N PHE A 166 -17.84 1.01 -0.01
CA PHE A 166 -16.55 0.34 -0.10
C PHE A 166 -16.68 -1.15 -0.46
N ILE A 167 -17.66 -1.85 0.10
CA ILE A 167 -17.94 -3.25 -0.27
C ILE A 167 -18.31 -3.35 -1.76
N LYS A 168 -19.11 -2.41 -2.28
CA LYS A 168 -19.41 -2.34 -3.72
C LYS A 168 -18.19 -2.01 -4.57
N ILE A 169 -17.32 -1.10 -4.14
CA ILE A 169 -16.08 -0.76 -4.85
C ILE A 169 -15.18 -2.01 -4.91
N ALA A 170 -15.00 -2.74 -3.80
CA ALA A 170 -14.26 -4.00 -3.77
C ALA A 170 -14.85 -5.03 -4.76
N SER A 171 -16.18 -5.17 -4.80
CA SER A 171 -16.86 -6.03 -5.76
C SER A 171 -16.50 -5.69 -7.21
N TYR A 172 -16.51 -4.40 -7.58
CA TYR A 172 -16.13 -3.96 -8.93
C TYR A 172 -14.64 -4.11 -9.19
N CYS A 173 -13.76 -3.86 -8.22
CA CYS A 173 -12.32 -4.15 -8.37
C CYS A 173 -12.08 -5.63 -8.67
N LYS A 174 -12.79 -6.53 -7.98
CA LYS A 174 -12.75 -7.97 -8.26
C LYS A 174 -13.30 -8.31 -9.66
N GLU A 175 -14.41 -7.70 -10.08
CA GLU A 175 -14.97 -7.83 -11.44
C GLU A 175 -13.96 -7.40 -12.51
N PHE A 176 -13.25 -6.29 -12.28
CA PHE A 176 -12.19 -5.78 -13.17
C PHE A 176 -10.86 -6.55 -13.06
N ARG A 177 -10.82 -7.66 -12.30
CA ARG A 177 -9.62 -8.47 -12.04
C ARG A 177 -8.48 -7.67 -11.39
N ASN A 178 -8.81 -6.57 -10.70
CA ASN A 178 -7.91 -5.87 -9.80
C ASN A 178 -8.00 -6.48 -8.39
N LEU A 179 -7.30 -7.61 -8.22
CA LEU A 179 -7.26 -8.29 -6.93
C LEU A 179 -6.45 -7.48 -5.91
N ASN A 180 -5.46 -6.71 -6.33
CA ASN A 180 -4.68 -5.86 -5.42
C ASN A 180 -5.56 -4.85 -4.65
N ALA A 181 -6.35 -4.04 -5.36
CA ALA A 181 -7.25 -3.07 -4.74
C ALA A 181 -8.40 -3.76 -3.96
N PHE A 182 -8.92 -4.87 -4.48
CA PHE A 182 -9.91 -5.67 -3.75
C PHE A 182 -9.40 -6.05 -2.36
N PHE A 183 -8.20 -6.64 -2.28
CA PHE A 183 -7.59 -7.03 -0.99
C PHE A 183 -7.30 -5.81 -0.12
N ALA A 184 -6.78 -4.71 -0.68
CA ALA A 184 -6.51 -3.48 0.06
C ALA A 184 -7.78 -2.92 0.72
N ILE A 185 -8.89 -2.85 -0.03
CA ILE A 185 -10.17 -2.36 0.49
C ILE A 185 -10.69 -3.30 1.58
N MET A 186 -10.67 -4.60 1.35
CA MET A 186 -11.14 -5.58 2.34
C MET A 186 -10.30 -5.55 3.61
N MET A 187 -8.97 -5.43 3.51
CA MET A 187 -8.10 -5.26 4.67
C MET A 187 -8.37 -3.94 5.42
N GLY A 188 -8.74 -2.87 4.71
CA GLY A 188 -9.20 -1.64 5.32
C GLY A 188 -10.51 -1.82 6.09
N LEU A 189 -11.47 -2.57 5.52
CA LEU A 189 -12.74 -2.89 6.18
C LEU A 189 -12.56 -3.80 7.41
N SER A 190 -11.62 -4.73 7.36
CA SER A 190 -11.28 -5.63 8.47
C SER A 190 -10.36 -4.98 9.53
N ASN A 191 -9.85 -3.77 9.28
CA ASN A 191 -9.03 -3.04 10.25
C ASN A 191 -9.79 -2.86 11.58
N ILE A 192 -9.09 -2.98 12.70
CA ILE A 192 -9.68 -2.93 14.06
C ILE A 192 -10.49 -1.65 14.30
N ALA A 193 -10.07 -0.51 13.73
CA ALA A 193 -10.81 0.75 13.85
C ALA A 193 -12.17 0.74 13.13
N VAL A 194 -12.34 -0.11 12.11
CA VAL A 194 -13.58 -0.25 11.33
C VAL A 194 -14.41 -1.43 11.81
N SER A 195 -13.80 -2.60 11.99
CA SER A 195 -14.49 -3.84 12.36
C SER A 195 -15.15 -3.76 13.74
N ARG A 196 -14.66 -2.91 14.63
CA ARG A 196 -15.26 -2.67 15.96
C ARG A 196 -16.56 -1.85 15.95
N LEU A 197 -16.93 -1.20 14.85
CA LEU A 197 -18.09 -0.31 14.77
C LEU A 197 -19.40 -1.12 14.62
N SER A 198 -19.73 -1.92 15.63
CA SER A 198 -20.83 -2.89 15.59
C SER A 198 -22.16 -2.27 15.20
N LEU A 199 -22.49 -1.07 15.71
CA LEU A 199 -23.75 -0.39 15.40
C LEU A 199 -23.81 0.02 13.91
N THR A 200 -22.65 0.34 13.31
CA THR A 200 -22.56 0.61 11.87
C THR A 200 -22.71 -0.68 11.05
N TRP A 201 -22.03 -1.76 11.44
CA TRP A 201 -22.11 -3.05 10.74
C TRP A 201 -23.51 -3.68 10.81
N GLU A 202 -24.17 -3.62 11.97
CA GLU A 202 -25.51 -4.19 12.18
C GLU A 202 -26.56 -3.57 11.26
N ARG A 203 -26.44 -2.27 10.97
CA ARG A 203 -27.36 -1.53 10.10
C ARG A 203 -27.15 -1.77 8.61
N LEU A 204 -26.12 -2.52 8.20
CA LEU A 204 -25.95 -2.88 6.79
C LEU A 204 -27.07 -3.82 6.31
N PRO A 205 -27.57 -3.65 5.08
CA PRO A 205 -28.48 -4.62 4.47
C PRO A 205 -27.87 -6.02 4.40
N ASN A 206 -28.67 -7.06 4.67
CA ASN A 206 -28.22 -8.45 4.69
C ASN A 206 -27.53 -8.90 3.39
N LYS A 207 -27.98 -8.41 2.23
CA LYS A 207 -27.33 -8.66 0.93
C LYS A 207 -25.87 -8.21 0.90
N ILE A 208 -25.58 -7.05 1.51
CA ILE A 208 -24.24 -6.48 1.56
C ILE A 208 -23.37 -7.21 2.58
N LYS A 209 -23.93 -7.60 3.74
CA LYS A 209 -23.24 -8.45 4.72
C LYS A 209 -22.81 -9.78 4.11
N ARG A 210 -23.70 -10.48 3.39
CA ARG A 210 -23.38 -11.74 2.70
C ARG A 210 -22.26 -11.57 1.68
N MET A 211 -22.32 -10.52 0.87
CA MET A 211 -21.26 -10.18 -0.09
C MET A 211 -19.91 -9.95 0.61
N PHE A 212 -19.89 -9.24 1.74
CA PHE A 212 -18.67 -9.04 2.52
C PHE A 212 -18.12 -10.37 3.05
N SER A 213 -18.97 -11.22 3.65
CA SER A 213 -18.54 -12.54 4.13
C SER A 213 -18.01 -13.45 3.02
N GLU A 214 -18.60 -13.42 1.82
CA GLU A 214 -18.07 -14.12 0.65
C GLU A 214 -16.67 -13.60 0.27
N PHE A 215 -16.45 -12.29 0.37
CA PHE A 215 -15.14 -11.70 0.10
C PHE A 215 -14.08 -12.09 1.14
N GLU A 216 -14.46 -12.22 2.42
CA GLU A 216 -13.56 -12.72 3.47
C GLU A 216 -13.08 -14.15 3.17
N THR A 217 -13.91 -15.01 2.58
CA THR A 217 -13.47 -16.36 2.18
C THR A 217 -12.32 -16.35 1.17
N LEU A 218 -12.26 -15.35 0.29
CA LEU A 218 -11.17 -15.21 -0.67
C LEU A 218 -9.85 -14.81 0.00
N MET A 219 -9.93 -14.19 1.19
CA MET A 219 -8.78 -13.74 1.96
C MET A 219 -8.22 -14.78 2.92
N ASP A 220 -8.91 -15.92 3.09
CA ASP A 220 -8.52 -16.97 4.03
C ASP A 220 -7.05 -17.40 3.82
N PRO A 221 -6.17 -17.24 4.82
CA PRO A 221 -4.77 -17.66 4.72
C PRO A 221 -4.57 -19.17 4.77
N SER A 222 -5.61 -19.94 5.12
CA SER A 222 -5.55 -21.39 5.28
C SER A 222 -5.00 -22.10 4.04
N ARG A 223 -4.18 -23.14 4.30
CA ARG A 223 -3.52 -23.94 3.26
C ARG A 223 -2.77 -23.07 2.24
N ASN A 224 -2.05 -22.06 2.74
CA ASN A 224 -1.30 -21.09 1.95
C ASN A 224 -2.18 -20.33 0.93
N HIS A 225 -3.24 -19.68 1.41
CA HIS A 225 -4.17 -18.91 0.58
C HIS A 225 -4.79 -19.71 -0.58
N ARG A 226 -5.20 -20.95 -0.31
CA ARG A 226 -5.68 -21.89 -1.34
C ARG A 226 -6.82 -21.32 -2.19
N ILE A 227 -7.78 -20.64 -1.56
CA ILE A 227 -8.96 -20.09 -2.26
C ILE A 227 -8.52 -19.01 -3.25
N TYR A 228 -7.71 -18.04 -2.81
CA TYR A 228 -7.10 -17.03 -3.67
C TYR A 228 -6.34 -17.66 -4.85
N ARG A 229 -5.42 -18.59 -4.57
CA ARG A 229 -4.61 -19.24 -5.61
C ARG A 229 -5.47 -19.96 -6.64
N SER A 230 -6.47 -20.72 -6.18
CA SER A 230 -7.40 -21.42 -7.08
C SER A 230 -8.29 -20.48 -7.89
N THR A 231 -8.57 -19.28 -7.38
CA THR A 231 -9.29 -18.25 -8.10
C THR A 231 -8.41 -17.63 -9.17
N LEU A 232 -7.15 -17.31 -8.83
CA LEU A 232 -6.19 -16.72 -9.75
C LEU A 232 -5.96 -17.59 -11.00
N THR A 233 -5.88 -18.92 -10.84
CA THR A 233 -5.70 -19.85 -11.97
C THR A 233 -6.90 -19.92 -12.92
N LYS A 234 -8.09 -19.51 -12.48
CA LYS A 234 -9.32 -19.50 -13.29
C LYS A 234 -9.55 -18.18 -14.03
N LEU A 235 -8.83 -17.12 -13.63
CA LEU A 235 -8.95 -15.82 -14.27
C LEU A 235 -8.10 -15.77 -15.53
N THR A 236 -8.61 -15.08 -16.55
CA THR A 236 -7.84 -14.75 -17.75
C THR A 236 -7.11 -13.41 -17.54
N PRO A 237 -5.88 -13.25 -18.08
CA PRO A 237 -5.21 -11.96 -18.10
C PRO A 237 -6.02 -10.86 -18.83
N PRO A 238 -5.74 -9.57 -18.56
CA PRO A 238 -4.85 -9.08 -17.50
C PRO A 238 -5.46 -9.17 -16.10
N ILE A 239 -4.59 -9.38 -15.11
CA ILE A 239 -4.95 -9.45 -13.69
C ILE A 239 -3.96 -8.59 -12.90
N ILE A 240 -4.44 -7.66 -12.07
CA ILE A 240 -3.58 -6.96 -11.11
C ILE A 240 -3.54 -7.81 -9.85
N LEU A 241 -2.43 -8.53 -9.68
CA LEU A 241 -2.30 -9.55 -8.64
C LEU A 241 -2.11 -8.96 -7.24
N PHE A 242 -2.44 -9.76 -6.21
CA PHE A 242 -2.18 -9.42 -4.82
C PHE A 242 -0.66 -9.50 -4.55
N MET A 243 0.04 -8.39 -4.83
CA MET A 243 1.50 -8.31 -4.80
C MET A 243 2.14 -8.69 -3.46
N PRO A 244 1.56 -8.33 -2.29
CA PRO A 244 2.10 -8.78 -1.01
C PRO A 244 2.29 -10.30 -0.90
N LEU A 245 1.37 -11.10 -1.42
CA LEU A 245 1.52 -12.56 -1.40
C LEU A 245 2.59 -13.06 -2.37
N LEU A 246 2.73 -12.45 -3.55
CA LEU A 246 3.81 -12.79 -4.48
C LEU A 246 5.20 -12.51 -3.87
N ILE A 247 5.36 -11.36 -3.21
CA ILE A 247 6.60 -11.00 -2.51
C ILE A 247 6.87 -11.95 -1.34
N LYS A 248 5.84 -12.31 -0.57
CA LYS A 248 5.95 -13.31 0.51
C LYS A 248 6.46 -14.65 -0.04
N ASP A 249 5.91 -15.13 -1.15
CA ASP A 249 6.34 -16.39 -1.79
C ASP A 249 7.81 -16.33 -2.21
N LEU A 250 8.25 -15.26 -2.87
CA LEU A 250 9.65 -15.09 -3.28
C LEU A 250 10.60 -15.00 -2.07
N THR A 251 10.19 -14.29 -1.03
CA THR A 251 10.95 -14.15 0.22
C THR A 251 11.13 -15.51 0.89
N PHE A 252 10.06 -16.29 0.98
CA PHE A 252 10.11 -17.63 1.58
C PHE A 252 11.01 -18.60 0.81
N ILE A 253 11.00 -18.54 -0.54
CA ILE A 253 11.94 -19.31 -1.37
C ILE A 253 13.38 -18.84 -1.14
N HIS A 254 13.59 -17.52 -1.02
CA HIS A 254 14.93 -16.96 -0.82
C HIS A 254 15.55 -17.37 0.52
N GLU A 255 14.77 -17.28 1.59
CA GLU A 255 15.21 -17.58 2.96
C GLU A 255 15.25 -19.08 3.24
N GLY A 256 14.32 -19.85 2.68
CA GLY A 256 14.21 -21.29 2.89
C GLY A 256 15.20 -22.14 2.08
N SER A 257 16.00 -21.54 1.18
CA SER A 257 16.95 -22.28 0.33
C SER A 257 18.27 -21.55 0.17
N LYS A 258 19.40 -22.24 0.33
CA LYS A 258 20.73 -21.66 0.08
C LYS A 258 20.94 -21.34 -1.39
N THR A 259 21.58 -20.21 -1.68
CA THR A 259 21.92 -19.78 -3.05
C THR A 259 23.06 -20.62 -3.63
N TYR A 260 24.00 -21.05 -2.78
CA TYR A 260 25.12 -21.92 -3.13
C TYR A 260 25.05 -23.22 -2.35
N LEU A 261 25.43 -24.32 -2.98
CA LEU A 261 25.60 -25.64 -2.37
C LEU A 261 26.96 -25.72 -1.66
N ASN A 262 27.22 -26.80 -0.93
CA ASN A 262 28.42 -26.96 -0.10
C ASN A 262 29.73 -26.87 -0.91
N GLU A 263 29.69 -27.15 -2.21
CA GLU A 263 30.84 -27.10 -3.13
C GLU A 263 31.00 -25.73 -3.83
N GLY A 264 30.24 -24.71 -3.42
CA GLY A 264 30.24 -23.39 -4.06
C GLY A 264 29.46 -23.34 -5.39
N LEU A 265 28.85 -24.45 -5.80
CA LEU A 265 27.99 -24.52 -6.99
C LEU A 265 26.67 -23.77 -6.78
N VAL A 266 26.18 -23.09 -7.82
CA VAL A 266 24.90 -22.39 -7.79
C VAL A 266 23.75 -23.38 -7.66
N ASN A 267 22.86 -23.17 -6.69
CA ASN A 267 21.65 -23.96 -6.52
C ASN A 267 20.60 -23.58 -7.58
N PHE A 268 20.65 -24.24 -8.74
CA PHE A 268 19.71 -24.00 -9.83
C PHE A 268 18.26 -24.36 -9.50
N GLU A 269 18.01 -25.23 -8.52
CA GLU A 269 16.66 -25.56 -8.10
C GLU A 269 15.99 -24.35 -7.44
N LYS A 270 16.70 -23.66 -6.55
CA LYS A 270 16.26 -22.35 -6.02
C LYS A 270 15.96 -21.36 -7.15
N MET A 271 16.82 -21.29 -8.16
CA MET A 271 16.63 -20.38 -9.31
C MET A 271 15.37 -20.73 -10.11
N ARG A 272 15.08 -22.03 -10.31
CA ARG A 272 13.85 -22.49 -10.97
C ARG A 272 12.60 -22.12 -10.17
N MET A 273 12.62 -22.32 -8.85
CA MET A 273 11.50 -21.94 -7.97
C MET A 273 11.20 -20.44 -8.04
N LEU A 274 12.23 -19.60 -7.95
CA LEU A 274 12.08 -18.13 -8.09
C LEU A 274 11.53 -17.74 -9.46
N SER A 275 12.10 -18.31 -10.53
CA SER A 275 11.65 -18.07 -11.91
C SER A 275 10.19 -18.47 -12.12
N HIS A 276 9.77 -19.61 -11.57
CA HIS A 276 8.40 -20.08 -11.64
C HIS A 276 7.44 -19.09 -10.98
N THR A 277 7.74 -18.62 -9.77
CA THR A 277 6.93 -17.61 -9.07
C THR A 277 6.90 -16.28 -9.83
N MET A 278 8.03 -15.81 -10.36
CA MET A 278 8.07 -14.59 -11.18
C MET A 278 7.24 -14.69 -12.46
N ARG A 279 7.14 -15.88 -13.06
CA ARG A 279 6.34 -16.12 -14.26
C ARG A 279 4.85 -15.82 -14.06
N THR A 280 4.34 -15.92 -12.83
CA THR A 280 2.98 -15.50 -12.48
C THR A 280 2.72 -14.05 -12.86
N MET A 281 3.63 -13.13 -12.51
CA MET A 281 3.51 -11.72 -12.87
C MET A 281 3.49 -11.51 -14.39
N LYS A 282 4.35 -12.24 -15.12
CA LYS A 282 4.40 -12.18 -16.59
C LYS A 282 3.09 -12.65 -17.23
N ILE A 283 2.49 -13.73 -16.72
CA ILE A 283 1.20 -14.24 -17.19
C ILE A 283 0.08 -13.24 -16.90
N CYS A 284 0.04 -12.69 -15.68
CA CYS A 284 -0.96 -11.68 -15.28
C CYS A 284 -0.92 -10.41 -16.15
N ARG A 285 0.20 -10.12 -16.81
CA ARG A 285 0.42 -8.94 -17.67
C ARG A 285 0.41 -9.25 -19.17
N SER A 286 0.06 -10.48 -19.57
CA SER A 286 0.25 -10.93 -20.96
C SER A 286 -0.74 -10.32 -21.96
N GLN A 287 -1.81 -9.69 -21.50
CA GLN A 287 -2.83 -9.03 -22.33
C GLN A 287 -3.06 -7.59 -21.87
N PRO A 288 -3.45 -6.67 -22.76
CA PRO A 288 -3.75 -5.30 -22.40
C PRO A 288 -5.06 -5.19 -21.60
N LEU A 289 -5.13 -4.23 -20.67
CA LEU A 289 -6.36 -3.93 -19.95
C LEU A 289 -7.38 -3.26 -20.87
N GLN A 290 -8.51 -3.93 -21.06
CA GLN A 290 -9.66 -3.42 -21.82
C GLN A 290 -10.84 -3.29 -20.85
N LEU A 291 -11.04 -2.08 -20.34
CA LEU A 291 -12.21 -1.74 -19.53
C LEU A 291 -12.97 -0.60 -20.21
N GLU A 292 -14.26 -0.80 -20.41
CA GLU A 292 -15.14 0.26 -20.89
C GLU A 292 -15.33 1.32 -19.80
N ILE A 293 -15.33 2.59 -20.22
CA ILE A 293 -15.67 3.69 -19.32
C ILE A 293 -17.11 3.48 -18.84
N PRO A 294 -17.38 3.51 -17.53
CA PRO A 294 -18.74 3.33 -17.03
C PRO A 294 -19.73 4.32 -17.65
N GLN A 295 -20.88 3.82 -18.12
CA GLN A 295 -21.94 4.65 -18.70
C GLN A 295 -22.43 5.69 -17.69
N GLY A 296 -22.54 6.95 -18.14
CA GLY A 296 -23.00 8.06 -17.30
C GLY A 296 -21.92 8.73 -16.45
N ALA A 297 -20.64 8.43 -16.65
CA ALA A 297 -19.52 9.02 -15.93
C ALA A 297 -19.29 10.51 -16.26
N LYS A 298 -20.10 11.39 -15.68
CA LYS A 298 -20.04 12.85 -15.88
C LYS A 298 -18.81 13.49 -15.24
N ASN A 299 -18.28 12.90 -14.16
CA ASN A 299 -17.22 13.50 -13.34
C ASN A 299 -15.92 12.67 -13.35
N LEU A 300 -15.64 11.93 -14.43
CA LEU A 300 -14.54 10.96 -14.45
C LEU A 300 -13.16 11.60 -14.15
N PHE A 301 -12.90 12.80 -14.66
CA PHE A 301 -11.64 13.52 -14.38
C PHE A 301 -11.50 13.85 -12.89
N GLU A 302 -12.54 14.37 -12.26
CA GLU A 302 -12.53 14.67 -10.82
C GLU A 302 -12.32 13.40 -9.98
N ILE A 303 -12.94 12.29 -10.38
CA ILE A 303 -12.76 10.99 -9.73
C ILE A 303 -11.32 10.50 -9.89
N GLN A 304 -10.72 10.67 -11.07
CA GLN A 304 -9.33 10.27 -11.32
C GLN A 304 -8.34 11.07 -10.46
N GLU A 305 -8.52 12.39 -10.37
CA GLU A 305 -7.69 13.25 -9.53
C GLU A 305 -7.85 12.87 -8.05
N TYR A 306 -9.10 12.69 -7.59
CA TYR A 306 -9.38 12.24 -6.24
C TYR A 306 -8.71 10.89 -5.91
N VAL A 307 -8.73 9.93 -6.84
CA VAL A 307 -8.12 8.60 -6.65
C VAL A 307 -6.59 8.66 -6.64
N ARG A 308 -5.98 9.65 -7.30
CA ARG A 308 -4.53 9.88 -7.30
C ARG A 308 -4.04 10.59 -6.05
N GLU A 309 -4.89 11.43 -5.44
CA GLU A 309 -4.55 12.30 -4.31
C GLU A 309 -5.38 11.95 -3.06
N MET A 310 -5.40 10.67 -2.70
CA MET A 310 -6.11 10.21 -1.50
C MET A 310 -5.46 10.78 -0.24
N ASN A 311 -6.21 11.56 0.53
CA ASN A 311 -5.80 11.98 1.86
C ASN A 311 -6.05 10.85 2.85
N ILE A 312 -5.04 10.50 3.63
CA ILE A 312 -5.10 9.35 4.53
C ILE A 312 -4.49 9.64 5.90
N ILE A 313 -5.00 8.95 6.91
CA ILE A 313 -4.37 8.79 8.23
C ILE A 313 -3.77 7.38 8.28
N ASP A 314 -2.45 7.27 8.35
CA ASP A 314 -1.72 6.00 8.48
C ASP A 314 -1.30 5.70 9.95
N ASN A 315 -1.55 6.63 10.87
CA ASN A 315 -1.34 6.41 12.30
C ASN A 315 -2.54 5.64 12.92
N GLN A 316 -2.34 4.35 13.15
CA GLN A 316 -3.38 3.47 13.72
C GLN A 316 -3.88 3.92 15.10
N ARG A 317 -3.05 4.58 15.93
CA ARG A 317 -3.50 5.09 17.24
C ARG A 317 -4.55 6.19 17.07
N ILE A 318 -4.35 7.10 16.13
CA ILE A 318 -5.31 8.17 15.81
C ILE A 318 -6.61 7.55 15.27
N LEU A 319 -6.52 6.61 14.34
CA LEU A 319 -7.69 5.91 13.79
C LEU A 319 -8.51 5.20 14.88
N ASN A 320 -7.84 4.52 15.81
CA ASN A 320 -8.51 3.87 16.94
C ASN A 320 -9.20 4.89 17.86
N GLN A 321 -8.56 6.04 18.13
CA GLN A 321 -9.16 7.11 18.93
C GLN A 321 -10.40 7.70 18.25
N LEU A 322 -10.34 7.96 16.93
CA LEU A 322 -11.48 8.42 16.15
C LEU A 322 -12.63 7.41 16.20
N SER A 323 -12.33 6.13 15.95
CA SER A 323 -13.32 5.05 16.04
C SER A 323 -13.98 4.97 17.43
N ASN A 324 -13.20 5.04 18.50
CA ASN A 324 -13.72 5.03 19.88
C ASN A 324 -14.65 6.21 20.17
N LYS A 325 -14.38 7.40 19.59
CA LYS A 325 -15.28 8.56 19.70
C LYS A 325 -16.59 8.38 18.94
N LEU A 326 -16.57 7.64 17.82
CA LEU A 326 -17.78 7.37 17.03
C LEU A 326 -18.72 6.38 17.71
N GLU A 327 -18.17 5.31 18.27
CA GLU A 327 -18.90 4.26 18.98
C GLU A 327 -18.10 3.83 20.22
N PRO A 328 -18.34 4.47 21.39
CA PRO A 328 -17.67 4.10 22.64
C PRO A 328 -17.98 2.64 23.02
N ARG A 329 -17.02 1.95 23.66
CA ARG A 329 -17.31 0.63 24.25
C ARG A 329 -18.31 0.83 25.38
N GLN A 330 -19.38 0.04 25.40
CA GLN A 330 -20.25 -0.06 26.57
C GLN A 330 -19.40 -0.61 27.73
N ALA A 331 -19.44 0.09 28.86
CA ALA A 331 -18.67 -0.23 30.07
C ALA A 331 -19.17 -1.52 30.74
#